data_AF-A0A2P4T5E7-F1
#
_entry.id   AF-A0A2P4T5E7-F1
#
_cell.length_a   1.000
_cell.length_b   1.000
_cell.length_c   1.000
_cell.angle_alpha   90.00
_cell.angle_beta   90.00
_cell.angle_gamma   90.00
#
_symmetry.space_group_name_H-M   'P 1'
#
loop_
_entity.id
_entity.type
_entity.pdbx_description
1 polymer ?
#
loop_
_entity_poly.entity_id
_entity_poly.type
_entity_poly.pdbx_seq_one_letter_code
_entity_poly.pdbx_strand_id
1 'polypeptide(L)'
;MTTKRNLLVRLVPCRCLRGEEETVTTLDYSHCSLEQVPKEIFTFEKTLEELYLDANQIEELPKQLFNCQSLHKLSLPDNDLTTLPASIANLINLRELDVSKN
;
A
#
# COMPACT_ATOMS: atom_id res chain seq x y z
N MET A 1 13.26 -5.49 22.09
CA MET A 1 12.74 -6.29 20.97
C MET A 1 11.51 -5.56 20.46
N THR A 2 11.73 -4.66 19.52
CA THR A 2 10.81 -3.60 19.10
C THR A 2 9.70 -4.19 18.23
N THR A 3 8.50 -4.19 18.80
CA THR A 3 7.24 -4.54 18.13
C THR A 3 6.99 -3.53 17.01
N LYS A 4 7.08 -3.97 15.75
CA LYS A 4 6.61 -3.20 14.59
C LYS A 4 5.12 -2.90 14.81
N ARG A 5 4.78 -1.64 15.05
CA ARG A 5 3.38 -1.19 15.17
C ARG A 5 2.87 -0.94 13.75
N ASN A 6 2.02 -1.82 13.26
CA ASN A 6 1.23 -1.60 12.05
C ASN A 6 0.29 -0.41 12.32
N LEU A 7 0.57 0.75 11.72
CA LEU A 7 -0.38 1.85 11.67
C LEU A 7 -1.53 1.44 10.75
N LEU A 8 -2.55 0.80 11.32
CA LEU A 8 -3.91 0.95 10.84
C LEU A 8 -4.22 2.44 10.97
N VAL A 9 -4.40 3.15 9.86
CA VAL A 9 -4.93 4.52 9.86
C VAL A 9 -6.40 4.46 10.28
N ARG A 10 -6.65 4.12 11.55
CA ARG A 10 -7.80 4.64 12.27
C ARG A 10 -7.36 6.00 12.80
N LEU A 11 -8.00 7.04 12.28
CA LEU A 11 -8.04 8.37 12.90
C LEU A 11 -8.49 8.24 14.36
N VAL A 12 -7.57 7.97 15.28
CA VAL A 12 -7.82 8.07 16.73
C VAL A 12 -6.77 9.00 17.31
N PRO A 13 -7.15 10.26 17.65
CA PRO A 13 -6.20 11.22 18.17
C PRO A 13 -5.93 10.90 19.64
N CYS A 14 -4.85 10.20 19.94
CA CYS A 14 -4.37 10.05 21.31
C CYS A 14 -3.04 10.78 21.50
N ARG A 15 -3.13 11.97 22.09
CA ARG A 15 -2.04 12.81 22.60
C ARG A 15 -1.22 12.07 23.65
N CYS A 16 -0.16 11.33 23.32
CA CYS A 16 0.84 10.89 24.31
C CYS A 16 2.20 10.39 23.77
N LEU A 17 2.57 10.59 22.49
CA LEU A 17 3.90 10.18 22.02
C LEU A 17 4.70 11.34 21.43
N ARG A 18 5.88 11.46 22.01
CA ARG A 18 6.91 12.47 21.91
C ARG A 18 7.65 12.34 20.57
N GLY A 19 7.41 13.28 19.65
CA GLY A 19 8.38 13.71 18.64
C GLY A 19 9.07 12.64 17.78
N GLU A 20 8.35 11.62 17.33
CA GLU A 20 8.75 10.82 16.18
C GLU A 20 7.88 11.27 15.01
N GLU A 21 8.50 11.71 13.93
CA GLU A 21 7.83 11.98 12.67
C GLU A 21 7.22 10.63 12.24
N GLU A 22 5.90 10.45 12.44
CA GLU A 22 5.15 9.23 12.11
C GLU A 22 5.22 9.02 10.59
N THR A 23 6.30 8.40 10.14
CA THR A 23 6.42 7.97 8.75
C THR A 23 5.43 6.84 8.50
N VAL A 24 4.55 7.04 7.53
CA VAL A 24 3.55 6.05 7.17
C VAL A 24 4.26 4.93 6.43
N THR A 25 4.31 3.75 7.06
CA THR A 25 4.92 2.53 6.50
C THR A 25 3.88 1.53 5.99
N THR A 26 2.66 1.57 6.53
CA THR A 26 1.58 0.65 6.16
C THR A 26 0.35 1.45 5.80
N LEU A 27 -0.28 1.12 4.68
CA LEU A 27 -1.56 1.67 4.26
C LEU A 27 -2.55 0.55 3.98
N ASP A 28 -3.74 0.67 4.57
CA ASP A 28 -4.85 -0.25 4.41
C ASP A 28 -6.01 0.52 3.77
N TYR A 29 -6.31 0.16 2.53
CA TYR A 29 -7.41 0.66 1.70
C TYR A 29 -8.33 -0.49 1.29
N SER A 30 -8.37 -1.58 2.05
CA SER A 30 -9.22 -2.72 1.75
C SER A 30 -10.70 -2.38 1.93
N HIS A 31 -11.57 -2.94 1.08
CA HIS A 31 -13.02 -2.71 1.09
C HIS A 31 -13.47 -1.24 0.94
N CYS A 32 -12.70 -0.43 0.21
CA CYS A 32 -12.99 0.99 0.02
C CYS A 32 -13.78 1.28 -1.27
N SER A 33 -14.17 0.25 -2.03
CA SER A 33 -14.85 0.39 -3.34
C SER A 33 -14.09 1.32 -4.29
N LEU A 34 -12.76 1.21 -4.28
CA LEU A 34 -11.88 2.05 -5.08
C LEU A 34 -11.85 1.53 -6.52
N GLU A 35 -12.18 2.40 -7.48
CA GLU A 35 -11.97 2.11 -8.91
C GLU A 35 -10.49 2.32 -9.32
N GLN A 36 -9.75 3.13 -8.56
CA GLN A 36 -8.35 3.47 -8.82
C GLN A 36 -7.56 3.64 -7.52
N VAL A 37 -6.25 3.43 -7.58
CA VAL A 37 -5.35 3.66 -6.45
C VAL A 37 -5.29 5.15 -6.08
N PRO A 38 -5.61 5.53 -4.83
CA PRO A 38 -5.59 6.93 -4.37
C PRO A 38 -4.23 7.60 -4.53
N LYS A 39 -4.22 8.86 -4.94
CA LYS A 39 -2.98 9.64 -5.12
C LYS A 39 -2.24 9.94 -3.82
N GLU A 40 -2.94 9.89 -2.70
CA GLU A 40 -2.39 10.12 -1.36
C GLU A 40 -1.30 9.10 -1.01
N ILE A 41 -1.42 7.86 -1.50
CA ILE A 41 -0.44 6.78 -1.29
C ILE A 41 0.95 7.19 -1.82
N PHE A 42 1.00 7.95 -2.93
CA PHE A 42 2.27 8.38 -3.52
C PHE A 42 3.02 9.43 -2.67
N THR A 43 2.35 10.07 -1.71
CA THR A 43 3.03 10.94 -0.74
C THR A 43 4.01 10.14 0.13
N PHE A 44 3.78 8.84 0.27
CA PHE A 44 4.54 7.92 1.10
C PHE A 44 5.45 6.99 0.29
N GLU A 45 5.71 7.29 -0.98
CA GLU A 45 6.52 6.47 -1.90
C GLU A 45 7.85 5.99 -1.31
N LYS A 46 8.50 6.84 -0.49
CA LYS A 46 9.81 6.52 0.11
C LYS A 46 9.72 5.67 1.39
N THR A 47 8.59 5.72 2.09
CA THR A 47 8.42 5.11 3.42
C THR A 47 7.48 3.92 3.42
N LEU A 48 6.64 3.78 2.41
CA LEU A 48 5.62 2.74 2.31
C LEU A 48 6.28 1.36 2.14
N GLU A 49 6.07 0.48 3.12
CA GLU A 49 6.53 -0.91 3.14
C GLU A 49 5.41 -1.89 2.76
N GLU A 50 4.18 -1.61 3.19
CA GLU A 50 3.04 -2.51 3.01
C GLU A 50 1.81 -1.76 2.50
N LEU A 51 1.22 -2.26 1.42
CA LEU A 51 -0.01 -1.71 0.84
C LEU A 51 -1.06 -2.80 0.66
N TYR A 52 -2.22 -2.60 1.28
CA TYR A 52 -3.39 -3.47 1.18
C TYR A 52 -4.49 -2.73 0.42
N LEU A 53 -4.93 -3.32 -0.68
CA LEU A 53 -5.97 -2.81 -1.59
C LEU A 53 -7.00 -3.92 -1.86
N ASP A 54 -7.20 -4.82 -0.91
CA ASP A 54 -8.06 -5.99 -1.06
C ASP A 54 -9.53 -5.58 -1.29
N ALA A 55 -10.27 -6.36 -2.08
CA ALA A 55 -11.72 -6.18 -2.27
C ALA A 55 -12.10 -4.75 -2.73
N ASN A 56 -11.44 -4.28 -3.78
CA ASN A 56 -11.76 -3.03 -4.47
C ASN A 56 -12.13 -3.33 -5.94
N GLN A 57 -12.26 -2.31 -6.78
CA GLN A 57 -12.65 -2.41 -8.19
C GLN A 57 -11.53 -1.84 -9.07
N ILE A 58 -10.27 -2.09 -8.69
CA ILE A 58 -9.11 -1.48 -9.33
C ILE A 58 -8.82 -2.23 -10.64
N GLU A 59 -9.07 -1.57 -11.77
CA GLU A 59 -8.82 -2.14 -13.10
C GLU A 59 -7.34 -2.05 -13.53
N GLU A 60 -6.65 -0.99 -13.10
CA GLU A 60 -5.25 -0.73 -13.46
C GLU A 60 -4.43 -0.16 -12.29
N LEU A 61 -3.14 -0.53 -12.24
CA LEU A 61 -2.19 0.05 -11.29
C LEU A 61 -1.45 1.23 -11.93
N PRO A 62 -1.41 2.40 -11.27
CA PRO A 62 -0.72 3.57 -11.79
C PRO A 62 0.80 3.38 -11.75
N LYS A 63 1.48 3.96 -12.74
CA LYS A 63 2.95 3.84 -12.87
C LYS A 63 3.71 4.34 -11.64
N GLN A 64 3.16 5.35 -10.96
CA GLN A 64 3.73 5.90 -9.73
C GLN A 64 3.81 4.87 -8.60
N LEU A 65 2.90 3.88 -8.55
CA LEU A 65 2.96 2.83 -7.52
C LEU A 65 4.27 2.04 -7.59
N PHE A 66 4.83 1.88 -8.80
CA PHE A 66 6.08 1.14 -9.02
C PHE A 66 7.33 1.95 -8.66
N ASN A 67 7.19 3.21 -8.25
CA ASN A 67 8.30 3.98 -7.69
C ASN A 67 8.49 3.73 -6.19
N CYS A 68 7.56 3.05 -5.52
CA CYS A 68 7.64 2.72 -4.10
C CYS A 68 8.73 1.68 -3.82
N GLN A 69 9.99 2.08 -3.82
CA GLN A 69 11.14 1.16 -3.69
C GLN A 69 11.17 0.46 -2.34
N SER A 70 10.59 1.05 -1.30
CA SER A 70 10.51 0.46 0.05
C SER A 70 9.39 -0.58 0.18
N LEU A 71 8.55 -0.79 -0.85
CA LEU A 71 7.42 -1.70 -0.78
C LEU A 71 7.90 -3.16 -0.78
N HIS A 72 7.56 -3.89 0.28
CA HIS A 72 7.86 -5.30 0.44
C HIS A 72 6.61 -6.18 0.28
N LYS A 73 5.42 -5.62 0.50
CA LYS A 73 4.15 -6.32 0.41
C LYS A 73 3.11 -5.50 -0.34
N LEU A 74 2.55 -6.09 -1.39
CA LEU A 74 1.43 -5.54 -2.16
C LEU A 74 0.31 -6.57 -2.24
N SER A 75 -0.84 -6.22 -1.67
CA SER A 75 -2.04 -7.06 -1.66
C SER A 75 -3.14 -6.40 -2.49
N LEU A 76 -3.58 -7.08 -3.54
CA LEU A 76 -4.64 -6.69 -4.48
C LEU A 76 -5.69 -7.80 -4.75
N PRO A 77 -5.97 -8.76 -3.85
CA PRO A 77 -6.95 -9.79 -4.11
C PRO A 77 -8.38 -9.24 -4.25
N ASP A 78 -9.21 -9.95 -5.01
CA ASP A 78 -10.62 -9.58 -5.26
C ASP A 78 -10.72 -8.14 -5.83
N ASN A 79 -9.98 -7.86 -6.91
CA ASN A 79 -10.05 -6.62 -7.72
C ASN A 79 -10.37 -6.98 -9.18
N ASP A 80 -10.40 -5.98 -10.08
CA ASP A 80 -10.68 -6.16 -11.52
C ASP A 80 -9.40 -6.01 -12.37
N LEU A 81 -8.23 -6.36 -11.81
CA LEU A 81 -6.93 -6.09 -12.44
C LEU A 81 -6.69 -6.99 -13.66
N THR A 82 -6.90 -6.44 -14.85
CA THR A 82 -6.75 -7.20 -16.12
C THR A 82 -5.30 -7.41 -16.55
N THR A 83 -4.41 -6.45 -16.25
CA THR A 83 -3.01 -6.51 -16.68
C THR A 83 -2.07 -6.02 -15.60
N LEU A 84 -0.98 -6.77 -15.38
CA LEU A 84 0.13 -6.35 -14.54
C LEU A 84 1.25 -5.78 -15.44
N PRO A 85 1.56 -4.47 -15.38
CA PRO A 85 2.57 -3.89 -16.23
C PRO A 85 3.97 -4.38 -15.86
N ALA A 86 4.87 -4.46 -16.85
CA ALA A 86 6.27 -4.86 -16.64
C ALA A 86 7.03 -3.96 -15.65
N SER A 87 6.51 -2.75 -15.39
CA SER A 87 6.99 -1.83 -14.36
C SER A 87 6.93 -2.40 -12.94
N ILE A 88 6.16 -3.47 -12.68
CA ILE A 88 6.21 -4.19 -11.40
C ILE A 88 7.64 -4.64 -11.03
N ALA A 89 8.50 -4.87 -12.03
CA ALA A 89 9.91 -5.22 -11.84
C ALA A 89 10.73 -4.10 -11.16
N ASN A 90 10.23 -2.85 -11.11
CA ASN A 90 10.89 -1.76 -10.40
C ASN A 90 10.74 -1.86 -8.87
N LEU A 91 9.80 -2.67 -8.37
CA LEU A 91 9.63 -2.92 -6.94
C LEU A 91 10.69 -3.92 -6.46
N ILE A 92 11.94 -3.46 -6.39
CA ILE A 92 13.13 -4.28 -6.12
C ILE A 92 13.09 -5.00 -4.76
N ASN A 93 12.34 -4.47 -3.81
CA ASN A 93 12.21 -5.02 -2.46
C ASN A 93 10.93 -5.83 -2.25
N LEU A 94 10.09 -5.99 -3.28
CA LEU A 94 8.84 -6.72 -3.19
C LEU A 94 9.11 -8.20 -2.88
N ARG A 95 8.52 -8.68 -1.79
CA ARG A 95 8.61 -10.07 -1.33
C ARG A 95 7.30 -10.81 -1.49
N GLU A 96 6.20 -10.10 -1.27
CA GLU A 96 4.85 -10.63 -1.32
C GLU A 96 4.01 -9.80 -2.29
N LEU A 97 3.51 -10.46 -3.33
CA LEU A 97 2.56 -9.91 -4.29
C LEU A 97 1.35 -10.86 -4.33
N ASP A 98 0.21 -10.40 -3.83
CA ASP A 98 -1.06 -11.13 -3.94
C ASP A 98 -1.96 -10.41 -4.95
N VAL A 99 -2.28 -11.10 -6.04
CA VAL A 99 -3.20 -10.66 -7.10
C VAL A 99 -4.26 -11.73 -7.35
N SER A 100 -4.57 -12.54 -6.34
CA SER A 100 -5.54 -13.62 -6.47
C SER A 100 -6.95 -13.09 -6.77
N LYS A 101 -7.71 -13.82 -7.61
CA LYS A 101 -9.08 -13.46 -7.99
C LYS A 101 -9.22 -12.05 -8.58
N ASN A 102 -8.33 -11.73 -9.52
CA ASN A 102 -8.45 -10.61 -10.46
C ASN A 102 -8.82 -11.12 -11.85
#